data_AF-H8WGK2-F1
#
_entry.id   AF-H8WGK2-F1
#
_cell.length_a   1.000
_cell.length_b   1.000
_cell.length_c   1.000
_cell.angle_alpha   90.00
_cell.angle_beta   90.00
_cell.angle_gamma   90.00
#
_symmetry.space_group_name_H-M   'P 1'
#
loop_
_entity.id
_entity.type
_entity.pdbx_description
1 polymer ?
#
loop_
_entity_poly.entity_id
_entity_poly.type
_entity_poly.pdbx_seq_one_letter_code
_entity_poly.pdbx_strand_id
1 'polypeptide(L)'
;NHFQISMPRGYVHHYDINIQPDKCPRKVNREIIETMVHAYSKLFGNLRPVFDGRNNLYTRDPLPIGNDRMELEVTLPGEGKDRVFRVNIKWLAQVSLFALEEALEGRTRQIPYDAILALDVVMRHLPSMTYTPVGRSFFSSPEGYYHPLGGGREVWFGFHQSVRPSQWKMMLNIDVSATAFYKAQPVIEFMCEVLDIRDIGEQRKPLTDSQRVKFTKEIKGLKIEITHCGAMRRKYRVCNVT
;
A
#
# COMPACT_ATOMS: atom_id res chain seq x y z
N ASN A 1 -2.13 -23.50 7.98
CA ASN A 1 -2.46 -22.10 7.59
C ASN A 1 -2.28 -21.85 6.08
N HIS A 2 -2.48 -22.88 5.25
CA HIS A 2 -2.37 -22.79 3.79
C HIS A 2 -3.73 -23.17 3.17
N PHE A 3 -4.23 -22.33 2.27
CA PHE A 3 -5.55 -22.46 1.66
C PHE A 3 -5.39 -22.63 0.16
N GLN A 4 -6.06 -23.62 -0.41
CA GLN A 4 -5.95 -23.92 -1.84
C GLN A 4 -6.58 -22.79 -2.68
N ILE A 5 -5.86 -22.36 -3.72
CA ILE A 5 -6.34 -21.42 -4.72
C ILE A 5 -6.83 -22.21 -5.93
N SER A 6 -8.09 -22.00 -6.32
CA SER A 6 -8.61 -22.45 -7.61
C SER A 6 -8.39 -21.34 -8.64
N MET A 7 -7.71 -21.65 -9.74
CA MET A 7 -7.39 -20.70 -10.80
C MET A 7 -8.22 -21.02 -12.04
N PRO A 8 -8.73 -20.01 -12.77
CA PRO A 8 -9.36 -20.26 -14.06
C PRO A 8 -8.32 -20.72 -15.09
N ARG A 9 -8.74 -21.56 -16.02
CA ARG A 9 -7.96 -21.85 -17.23
C ARG A 9 -8.07 -20.66 -18.18
N GLY A 10 -6.94 -20.10 -18.57
CA GLY A 10 -6.89 -18.99 -19.51
C GLY A 10 -5.67 -18.11 -19.30
N TYR A 11 -5.85 -16.84 -19.65
CA TYR A 11 -4.79 -15.85 -19.69
C TYR A 11 -5.17 -14.61 -18.89
N VAL A 12 -4.16 -13.87 -18.46
CA VAL A 12 -4.30 -12.49 -17.99
C VAL A 12 -3.39 -11.59 -18.83
N HIS A 13 -3.81 -10.36 -19.07
CA HIS A 13 -3.06 -9.40 -19.86
C HIS A 13 -2.24 -8.51 -18.95
N HIS A 14 -0.93 -8.46 -19.18
CA HIS A 14 0.02 -7.67 -18.41
C HIS A 14 0.37 -6.38 -19.15
N TYR A 15 0.27 -5.27 -18.44
CA TYR A 15 0.60 -3.94 -18.90
C TYR A 15 1.71 -3.33 -18.03
N ASP A 16 2.67 -2.69 -18.68
CA ASP A 16 3.63 -1.80 -18.03
C ASP A 16 3.00 -0.41 -17.84
N ILE A 17 3.12 0.11 -16.63
CA ILE A 17 2.56 1.39 -16.19
C ILE A 17 3.70 2.32 -15.79
N ASN A 18 3.72 3.51 -16.39
CA ASN A 18 4.66 4.58 -16.02
C ASN A 18 3.87 5.82 -15.61
N ILE A 19 3.99 6.20 -14.34
CA ILE A 19 3.31 7.37 -13.74
C ILE A 19 4.33 8.50 -13.59
N GLN A 20 3.98 9.68 -14.12
CA GLN A 20 4.76 10.90 -13.93
C GLN A 20 3.95 11.94 -13.13
N PRO A 21 4.52 12.54 -12.07
CA PRO A 21 5.86 12.31 -11.50
C PRO A 21 6.04 10.93 -10.82
N ASP A 22 7.24 10.37 -10.91
CA ASP A 22 7.59 8.97 -10.59
C ASP A 22 7.94 8.71 -9.11
N LYS A 23 8.14 9.76 -8.31
CA LYS A 23 8.54 9.66 -6.89
C LYS A 23 7.36 9.58 -5.92
N CYS A 24 6.19 9.14 -6.39
CA CYS A 24 5.01 9.02 -5.56
C CYS A 24 5.04 7.75 -4.69
N PRO A 25 4.54 7.81 -3.42
CA PRO A 25 4.36 6.62 -2.60
C PRO A 25 3.43 5.61 -3.29
N ARG A 26 3.65 4.31 -3.08
CA ARG A 26 2.82 3.26 -3.70
C ARG A 26 1.32 3.36 -3.40
N LYS A 27 0.93 3.97 -2.27
CA LYS A 27 -0.48 4.23 -1.95
C LYS A 27 -1.08 5.26 -2.91
N VAL A 28 -0.36 6.36 -3.16
CA VAL A 28 -0.75 7.39 -4.14
C VAL A 28 -0.79 6.81 -5.55
N ASN A 29 0.19 5.97 -5.93
CA ASN A 29 0.16 5.33 -7.25
C ASN A 29 -1.11 4.49 -7.47
N ARG A 30 -1.59 3.79 -6.44
CA ARG A 30 -2.83 3.02 -6.56
C ARG A 30 -4.06 3.91 -6.66
N GLU A 31 -4.12 5.01 -5.91
CA GLU A 31 -5.18 6.02 -5.99
C GLU A 31 -5.23 6.68 -7.39
N ILE A 32 -4.06 6.93 -8.00
CA ILE A 32 -3.97 7.40 -9.39
C ILE A 32 -4.61 6.38 -10.34
N ILE A 33 -4.26 5.10 -10.23
CA ILE A 33 -4.81 4.06 -11.11
C ILE A 33 -6.30 3.84 -10.87
N GLU A 34 -6.77 3.85 -9.63
CA GLU A 34 -8.19 3.78 -9.29
C GLU A 34 -8.96 4.94 -9.93
N THR A 35 -8.47 6.17 -9.75
CA THR A 35 -9.06 7.37 -10.37
C THR A 35 -9.05 7.30 -11.90
N MET A 36 -7.96 6.81 -12.49
CA MET A 36 -7.86 6.59 -13.94
C MET A 36 -8.90 5.61 -14.45
N VAL A 37 -9.07 4.47 -13.77
CA VAL A 37 -10.06 3.44 -14.15
C VAL A 37 -11.47 4.01 -14.11
N HIS A 38 -11.78 4.85 -13.13
CA HIS A 38 -13.07 5.54 -13.03
C HIS A 38 -13.25 6.61 -14.12
N ALA A 39 -12.26 7.48 -14.33
CA ALA A 39 -12.33 8.58 -15.29
C ALA A 39 -12.42 8.09 -16.75
N TYR A 40 -11.72 7.01 -17.08
CA TYR A 40 -11.66 6.42 -18.42
C TYR A 40 -12.52 5.16 -18.53
N SER A 41 -13.73 5.18 -17.99
CA SER A 41 -14.66 4.03 -17.98
C SER A 41 -14.95 3.45 -19.37
N LYS A 42 -14.87 4.25 -20.45
CA LYS A 42 -14.99 3.75 -21.84
C LYS A 42 -13.85 2.82 -22.24
N LEU A 43 -12.65 3.06 -21.72
CA LEU A 43 -11.45 2.26 -22.00
C LEU A 43 -11.46 0.95 -21.21
N PHE A 44 -11.80 1.03 -19.92
CA PHE A 44 -11.78 -0.11 -19.01
C PHE A 44 -13.08 -0.93 -19.02
N GLY A 45 -14.21 -0.32 -19.41
CA GLY A 45 -15.53 -0.96 -19.41
C GLY A 45 -15.86 -1.58 -18.05
N ASN A 46 -16.15 -2.89 -18.06
CA ASN A 46 -16.43 -3.67 -16.85
C ASN A 46 -15.17 -4.30 -16.23
N LEU A 47 -13.98 -4.05 -16.79
CA LEU A 47 -12.75 -4.57 -16.23
C LEU A 47 -12.49 -3.96 -14.86
N ARG A 48 -11.82 -4.77 -14.03
CA ARG A 48 -11.31 -4.38 -12.72
C ARG A 48 -9.81 -4.66 -12.73
N PRO A 49 -8.99 -3.74 -13.27
CA PRO A 49 -7.56 -3.94 -13.31
C PRO A 49 -6.98 -4.08 -11.91
N VAL A 50 -6.01 -4.95 -11.75
CA VAL A 50 -5.24 -5.08 -10.51
C VAL A 50 -3.85 -4.51 -10.71
N PHE A 51 -3.33 -3.83 -9.69
CA PHE A 51 -2.09 -3.08 -9.78
C PHE A 51 -1.20 -3.28 -8.55
N ASP A 52 0.09 -3.47 -8.79
CA ASP A 52 1.10 -3.72 -7.76
C ASP A 52 1.56 -2.46 -7.00
N GLY A 53 1.13 -1.28 -7.46
CA GLY A 53 1.51 0.02 -6.91
C GLY A 53 2.79 0.61 -7.50
N ARG A 54 3.36 -0.02 -8.52
CA ARG A 54 4.59 0.41 -9.22
C ARG A 54 4.32 0.49 -10.72
N ASN A 55 4.56 -0.59 -11.45
CA ASN A 55 4.51 -0.60 -12.90
C ASN A 55 3.75 -1.80 -13.48
N ASN A 56 3.25 -2.73 -12.67
CA ASN A 56 2.60 -3.94 -13.19
C ASN A 56 1.10 -3.87 -12.97
N LEU A 57 0.36 -3.75 -14.08
CA LEU A 57 -1.10 -3.80 -14.10
C LEU A 57 -1.56 -5.03 -14.88
N TYR A 58 -2.56 -5.72 -14.34
CA TYR A 58 -3.14 -6.90 -14.97
C TYR A 58 -4.64 -6.74 -15.16
N THR A 59 -5.13 -7.21 -16.31
CA THR A 59 -6.56 -7.30 -16.61
C THR A 59 -6.93 -8.70 -17.06
N ARG A 60 -8.21 -9.05 -16.91
CA ARG A 60 -8.74 -10.34 -17.39
C ARG A 60 -8.80 -10.38 -18.92
N ASP A 61 -9.37 -9.34 -19.52
CA ASP A 61 -9.53 -9.20 -20.97
C ASP A 61 -8.64 -8.04 -21.49
N PRO A 62 -8.21 -8.05 -22.76
CA PRO A 62 -7.31 -7.03 -23.28
C PRO A 62 -7.98 -5.65 -23.36
N LEU A 63 -7.24 -4.61 -22.98
CA LEU A 63 -7.60 -3.22 -23.22
C LEU A 63 -7.56 -2.90 -24.73
N PRO A 64 -8.48 -2.06 -25.25
CA PRO A 64 -8.54 -1.71 -26.68
C PRO A 64 -7.49 -0.65 -27.06
N ILE A 65 -6.23 -0.89 -26.70
CA ILE A 65 -5.08 0.02 -26.96
C ILE A 65 -4.07 -0.55 -27.95
N GLY A 66 -4.24 -1.81 -28.38
CA GLY A 66 -3.25 -2.50 -29.20
C GLY A 66 -1.92 -2.70 -28.45
N ASN A 67 -0.81 -2.57 -29.16
CA ASN A 67 0.55 -2.72 -28.61
C ASN A 67 1.27 -1.38 -28.41
N ASP A 68 0.67 -0.28 -28.86
CA ASP A 68 1.24 1.05 -28.74
C ASP A 68 1.06 1.60 -27.33
N ARG A 69 1.93 2.56 -27.00
CA ARG A 69 1.88 3.26 -25.72
C ARG A 69 0.73 4.28 -25.75
N MET A 70 -0.17 4.19 -24.77
CA MET A 70 -1.24 5.17 -24.56
C MET A 70 -0.92 6.05 -23.35
N GLU A 71 -0.98 7.37 -23.51
CA GLU A 71 -0.87 8.33 -22.41
C GLU A 71 -2.26 8.80 -21.99
N LEU A 72 -2.52 8.79 -20.68
CA LEU A 72 -3.73 9.29 -20.05
C LEU A 72 -3.36 10.33 -19.00
N GLU A 73 -4.21 11.35 -18.83
CA GLU A 73 -4.04 12.37 -17.81
C GLU A 73 -5.00 12.09 -16.64
N VAL A 74 -4.47 12.10 -15.41
CA VAL A 74 -5.25 11.80 -14.21
C VAL A 74 -5.07 12.91 -13.21
N THR A 75 -6.17 13.45 -12.70
CA THR A 75 -6.16 14.53 -11.74
C THR A 75 -6.63 14.01 -10.39
N LEU A 76 -5.78 14.11 -9.36
CA LEU A 76 -6.16 13.86 -7.98
C LEU A 76 -6.40 15.19 -7.24
N PRO A 77 -7.38 15.24 -6.32
CA PRO A 77 -7.57 16.41 -5.47
C PRO A 77 -6.32 16.64 -4.62
N GLY A 78 -5.84 17.88 -4.59
CA GLY A 78 -4.70 18.28 -3.77
C GLY A 78 -5.12 19.30 -2.70
N GLU A 79 -4.25 19.48 -1.72
CA GLU A 79 -4.44 20.52 -0.70
C GLU A 79 -4.12 21.90 -1.30
N GLY A 80 -5.12 22.54 -1.89
CA GLY A 80 -5.06 23.87 -2.49
C GLY A 80 -5.00 23.86 -4.02
N LYS A 81 -4.18 22.97 -4.62
CA LYS A 81 -4.16 22.78 -6.08
C LYS A 81 -4.19 21.30 -6.41
N ASP A 82 -5.04 20.96 -7.38
CA ASP A 82 -5.12 19.62 -7.93
C ASP A 82 -3.78 19.15 -8.50
N ARG A 83 -3.53 17.85 -8.35
CA ARG A 83 -2.31 17.19 -8.78
C ARG A 83 -2.59 16.44 -10.06
N VAL A 84 -1.99 16.89 -11.15
CA VAL A 84 -2.10 16.27 -12.47
C VAL A 84 -0.96 15.28 -12.66
N PHE A 85 -1.30 14.08 -13.14
CA PHE A 85 -0.39 12.99 -13.43
C PHE A 85 -0.54 12.54 -14.87
N ARG A 86 0.56 12.16 -15.49
CA ARG A 86 0.55 11.47 -16.78
C ARG A 86 0.80 10.00 -16.56
N VAL A 87 -0.15 9.17 -16.94
CA VAL A 87 -0.07 7.72 -16.83
C VAL A 87 0.08 7.14 -18.22
N ASN A 88 1.20 6.45 -18.44
CA ASN A 88 1.49 5.75 -19.66
C ASN A 88 1.23 4.26 -19.48
N ILE A 89 0.42 3.70 -20.36
CA ILE A 89 0.04 2.29 -20.37
C ILE A 89 0.56 1.65 -21.65
N LYS A 90 1.27 0.53 -21.53
CA LYS A 90 1.76 -0.25 -22.67
C LYS A 90 1.50 -1.73 -22.44
N TRP A 91 0.91 -2.42 -23.42
CA TRP A 91 0.80 -3.88 -23.36
C TRP A 91 2.19 -4.52 -23.36
N LEU A 92 2.42 -5.47 -22.46
CA LEU A 92 3.72 -6.13 -22.29
C LEU A 92 3.66 -7.61 -22.68
N ALA A 93 2.69 -8.34 -22.15
CA ALA A 93 2.60 -9.78 -22.36
C ALA A 93 1.20 -10.33 -22.10
N GLN A 94 0.97 -11.55 -22.57
CA GLN A 94 -0.16 -12.38 -22.17
C GLN A 94 0.37 -13.52 -21.29
N VAL A 95 -0.08 -13.57 -20.04
CA VAL A 95 0.40 -14.50 -19.02
C VAL A 95 -0.53 -15.70 -18.94
N SER A 96 0.00 -16.91 -19.13
CA SER A 96 -0.78 -18.15 -19.16
C SER A 96 -0.95 -18.75 -17.77
N LEU A 97 -2.18 -18.72 -17.22
CA LEU A 97 -2.52 -19.43 -15.99
C LEU A 97 -2.64 -20.93 -16.21
N PHE A 98 -2.96 -21.35 -17.44
CA PHE A 98 -2.97 -22.75 -17.84
C PHE A 98 -1.56 -23.36 -17.78
N ALA A 99 -0.54 -22.65 -18.26
CA ALA A 99 0.84 -23.12 -18.17
C ALA A 99 1.31 -23.31 -16.72
N LEU A 100 0.80 -22.48 -15.80
CA LEU A 100 1.05 -22.65 -14.37
C LEU A 100 0.38 -23.91 -13.82
N GLU A 101 -0.87 -24.19 -14.20
CA GLU A 101 -1.57 -25.44 -13.83
C GLU A 101 -0.82 -26.67 -14.34
N GLU A 102 -0.41 -26.69 -15.62
CA GLU A 102 0.40 -27.76 -16.21
C GLU A 102 1.71 -28.01 -15.44
N ALA A 103 2.40 -26.92 -15.05
CA ALA A 103 3.64 -27.00 -14.28
C ALA A 103 3.41 -27.57 -12.87
N LEU A 104 2.34 -27.16 -12.20
CA LEU A 104 1.99 -27.66 -10.86
C LEU A 104 1.56 -29.14 -10.90
N GLU A 105 1.02 -29.62 -12.02
CA GLU A 105 0.67 -31.03 -12.21
C GLU A 105 1.85 -31.87 -12.74
N GLY A 106 3.05 -31.29 -12.80
CA GLY A 106 4.28 -31.97 -13.19
C GLY A 106 4.42 -32.25 -14.69
N ARG A 107 3.53 -31.70 -15.53
CA ARG A 107 3.59 -31.87 -17.00
C ARG A 107 4.69 -31.04 -17.63
N THR A 108 5.09 -29.94 -16.99
CA THR A 108 6.25 -29.14 -17.39
C THR A 108 7.22 -28.98 -16.21
N ARG A 109 8.52 -28.90 -16.51
CA ARG A 109 9.57 -28.76 -15.47
C ARG A 109 9.71 -27.33 -14.95
N GLN A 110 9.36 -26.33 -15.76
CA GLN A 110 9.57 -24.93 -15.45
C GLN A 110 8.27 -24.29 -14.94
N ILE A 111 8.35 -23.70 -13.75
CA ILE A 111 7.22 -22.98 -13.16
C ILE A 111 7.19 -21.54 -13.74
N PRO A 112 6.10 -21.10 -14.38
CA PRO A 112 5.98 -19.74 -14.92
C PRO A 112 5.84 -18.72 -13.78
N TYR A 113 6.93 -18.00 -13.51
CA TYR A 113 7.00 -17.06 -12.38
C TYR A 113 6.17 -15.80 -12.61
N ASP A 114 6.00 -15.37 -13.85
CA ASP A 114 5.10 -14.29 -14.26
C ASP A 114 3.64 -14.56 -13.88
N ALA A 115 3.16 -15.80 -14.04
CA ALA A 115 1.84 -16.22 -13.59
C ALA A 115 1.71 -16.18 -12.06
N ILE A 116 2.74 -16.61 -11.33
CA ILE A 116 2.77 -16.51 -9.87
C ILE A 116 2.72 -15.04 -9.41
N LEU A 117 3.50 -14.17 -10.05
CA LEU A 117 3.49 -12.74 -9.76
C LEU A 117 2.13 -12.11 -10.05
N ALA A 118 1.51 -12.43 -11.19
CA ALA A 118 0.18 -11.94 -11.52
C ALA A 118 -0.84 -12.34 -10.45
N LEU A 119 -0.82 -13.60 -10.00
CA LEU A 119 -1.70 -14.08 -8.92
C LEU A 119 -1.41 -13.39 -7.58
N ASP A 120 -0.13 -13.16 -7.21
CA ASP A 120 0.20 -12.41 -6.00
C ASP A 120 -0.37 -10.98 -6.07
N VAL A 121 -0.24 -10.29 -7.21
CA VAL A 121 -0.80 -8.95 -7.41
C VAL A 121 -2.32 -8.96 -7.34
N VAL A 122 -2.99 -9.92 -7.99
CA VAL A 122 -4.46 -10.10 -7.90
C VAL A 122 -4.89 -10.23 -6.45
N MET A 123 -4.31 -11.19 -5.72
CA MET A 123 -4.71 -11.49 -4.34
C MET A 123 -4.39 -10.36 -3.36
N ARG A 124 -3.39 -9.53 -3.66
CA ARG A 124 -2.95 -8.43 -2.79
C ARG A 124 -3.56 -7.09 -3.16
N HIS A 125 -4.25 -6.97 -4.29
CA HIS A 125 -4.73 -5.68 -4.79
C HIS A 125 -5.66 -4.98 -3.79
N LEU A 126 -6.76 -5.63 -3.42
CA LEU A 126 -7.75 -5.06 -2.50
C LEU A 126 -7.19 -4.84 -1.08
N PRO A 127 -6.51 -5.82 -0.43
CA PRO A 127 -5.88 -5.57 0.87
C PRO A 127 -4.87 -4.41 0.85
N SER A 128 -4.18 -4.16 -0.27
CA SER A 128 -3.25 -3.03 -0.40
C SER A 128 -3.94 -1.67 -0.49
N MET A 129 -5.23 -1.64 -0.81
CA MET A 129 -6.06 -0.44 -0.85
C MET A 129 -6.75 -0.19 0.49
N THR A 130 -7.21 -1.27 1.13
CA THR A 130 -8.00 -1.22 2.37
C THR A 130 -7.14 -1.08 3.62
N TYR A 131 -5.99 -1.78 3.69
CA TYR A 131 -5.14 -1.85 4.88
C TYR A 131 -3.80 -1.12 4.69
N THR A 132 -3.01 -1.05 5.76
CA THR A 132 -1.62 -0.54 5.72
C THR A 132 -0.66 -1.69 5.39
N PRO A 133 -0.04 -1.72 4.20
CA PRO A 133 0.85 -2.81 3.81
C PRO A 133 2.24 -2.61 4.44
N VAL A 134 2.75 -3.65 5.11
CA VAL A 134 4.12 -3.70 5.63
C VAL A 134 4.74 -5.03 5.20
N GLY A 135 5.67 -4.96 4.23
CA GLY A 135 6.24 -6.16 3.60
C GLY A 135 5.18 -7.00 2.89
N ARG A 136 4.96 -8.23 3.37
CA ARG A 136 3.94 -9.18 2.90
C ARG A 136 2.70 -9.24 3.82
N SER A 137 2.63 -8.37 4.81
CA SER A 137 1.53 -8.33 5.77
C SER A 137 0.71 -7.05 5.61
N PHE A 138 -0.51 -7.09 6.14
CA PHE A 138 -1.50 -6.00 6.09
C PHE A 138 -2.01 -5.74 7.51
N PHE A 139 -2.07 -4.47 7.90
CA PHE A 139 -2.45 -4.06 9.26
C PHE A 139 -3.53 -2.97 9.24
N SER A 140 -4.39 -2.97 10.25
CA SER A 140 -5.40 -1.94 10.47
C SER A 140 -5.22 -1.30 11.85
N SER A 141 -5.71 -0.06 11.97
CA SER A 141 -5.84 0.59 13.27
C SER A 141 -6.68 -0.26 14.22
N PRO A 142 -6.38 -0.26 15.52
CA PRO A 142 -7.23 -0.89 16.51
C PRO A 142 -8.67 -0.37 16.48
N GLU A 143 -9.62 -1.29 16.39
CA GLU A 143 -11.06 -1.02 16.53
C GLU A 143 -11.60 -1.93 17.64
N GLY A 144 -12.04 -1.34 18.76
CA GLY A 144 -12.57 -2.10 19.90
C GLY A 144 -11.53 -2.81 20.77
N TYR A 145 -10.23 -2.61 20.51
CA TYR A 145 -9.13 -3.06 21.37
C TYR A 145 -8.07 -1.96 21.52
N TYR A 146 -7.36 -1.94 22.65
CA TYR A 146 -6.31 -0.95 22.92
C TYR A 146 -5.14 -1.61 23.64
N HIS A 147 -3.98 -1.63 22.98
CA HIS A 147 -2.74 -2.24 23.49
C HIS A 147 -1.58 -1.26 23.38
N PRO A 148 -1.48 -0.28 24.32
CA PRO A 148 -0.39 0.68 24.33
C PRO A 148 0.92 -0.01 24.69
N LEU A 149 2.00 0.43 24.05
CA LEU A 149 3.38 -0.01 24.33
C LEU A 149 4.18 1.04 25.12
N GLY A 150 3.60 2.22 25.35
CA GLY A 150 4.28 3.40 25.89
C GLY A 150 5.11 4.14 24.83
N GLY A 151 5.60 5.33 25.18
CA GLY A 151 6.38 6.17 24.27
C GLY A 151 5.65 6.55 22.98
N GLY A 152 4.32 6.64 23.03
CA GLY A 152 3.48 6.98 21.89
C GLY A 152 3.28 5.86 20.88
N ARG A 153 3.53 4.61 21.26
CA ARG A 153 3.42 3.43 20.41
C ARG A 153 2.28 2.52 20.86
N GLU A 154 1.75 1.76 19.93
CA GLU A 154 0.69 0.77 20.15
C GLU A 154 0.85 -0.45 19.24
N VAL A 155 0.20 -1.55 19.60
CA VAL A 155 0.17 -2.76 18.77
C VAL A 155 -0.96 -2.67 17.76
N TRP A 156 -0.65 -2.87 16.48
CA TRP A 156 -1.65 -3.15 15.45
C TRP A 156 -1.62 -4.63 15.10
N PHE A 157 -2.79 -5.24 15.05
CA PHE A 157 -2.97 -6.57 14.50
C PHE A 157 -3.23 -6.52 13.00
N GLY A 158 -2.97 -7.64 12.37
CA GLY A 158 -3.06 -7.79 10.94
C GLY A 158 -2.84 -9.25 10.54
N PHE A 159 -2.51 -9.45 9.27
CA PHE A 159 -2.24 -10.78 8.74
C PHE A 159 -1.11 -10.75 7.71
N HIS A 160 -0.30 -11.81 7.72
CA HIS A 160 0.61 -12.16 6.64
C HIS A 160 -0.17 -12.77 5.48
N GLN A 161 0.23 -12.45 4.25
CA GLN A 161 -0.31 -13.07 3.04
C GLN A 161 0.81 -13.36 2.04
N SER A 162 0.88 -14.59 1.53
CA SER A 162 1.68 -14.90 0.34
C SER A 162 1.06 -16.00 -0.52
N VAL A 163 1.20 -15.86 -1.84
CA VAL A 163 0.83 -16.89 -2.82
C VAL A 163 2.06 -17.74 -3.13
N ARG A 164 1.93 -19.07 -3.02
CA ARG A 164 3.04 -20.03 -3.18
C ARG A 164 2.66 -21.21 -4.06
N PRO A 165 3.52 -21.66 -4.99
CA PRO A 165 3.33 -22.94 -5.65
C PRO A 165 3.55 -24.09 -4.65
N SER A 166 2.80 -25.18 -4.83
CA SER A 166 2.99 -26.46 -4.13
C SER A 166 3.05 -27.60 -5.15
N GLN A 167 3.17 -28.85 -4.71
CA GLN A 167 3.23 -30.02 -5.60
C GLN A 167 1.99 -30.24 -6.47
N TRP A 168 0.87 -29.57 -6.18
CA TRP A 168 -0.39 -29.84 -6.88
C TRP A 168 -1.17 -28.59 -7.26
N LYS A 169 -1.21 -27.58 -6.36
CA LYS A 169 -2.01 -26.37 -6.55
C LYS A 169 -1.28 -25.15 -6.01
N MET A 170 -1.74 -23.97 -6.41
CA MET A 170 -1.34 -22.73 -5.76
C MET A 170 -1.95 -22.65 -4.36
N MET A 171 -1.16 -22.22 -3.39
CA MET A 171 -1.58 -22.09 -1.99
C MET A 171 -1.49 -20.64 -1.55
N LEU A 172 -2.54 -20.15 -0.90
CA LEU A 172 -2.55 -18.91 -0.16
C LEU A 172 -2.11 -19.21 1.28
N ASN A 173 -0.93 -18.74 1.68
CA ASN A 173 -0.46 -18.81 3.05
C ASN A 173 -0.91 -17.56 3.81
N ILE A 174 -1.78 -17.74 4.82
CA ILE A 174 -2.29 -16.66 5.68
C ILE A 174 -1.91 -16.96 7.12
N ASP A 175 -1.37 -15.98 7.84
CA ASP A 175 -1.10 -16.10 9.27
C ASP A 175 -1.43 -14.81 10.00
N VAL A 176 -1.81 -14.89 11.28
CA VAL A 176 -2.04 -13.69 12.10
C VAL A 176 -0.70 -13.00 12.34
N SER A 177 -0.70 -11.67 12.40
CA SER A 177 0.50 -10.88 12.66
C SER A 177 0.19 -9.71 13.57
N ALA A 178 1.17 -9.28 14.35
CA ALA A 178 1.12 -8.08 15.17
C ALA A 178 2.43 -7.31 15.01
N THR A 179 2.36 -5.97 14.96
CA THR A 179 3.56 -5.13 14.94
C THR A 179 3.28 -3.77 15.59
N ALA A 180 4.33 -3.06 15.97
CA ALA A 180 4.23 -1.75 16.60
C ALA A 180 3.99 -0.65 15.55
N PHE A 181 3.05 0.24 15.87
CA PHE A 181 2.79 1.49 15.15
C PHE A 181 2.85 2.68 16.12
N TYR A 182 3.08 3.88 15.59
CA TYR A 182 2.87 5.10 16.36
C TYR A 182 1.38 5.40 16.45
N LYS A 183 0.92 5.76 17.64
CA LYS A 183 -0.46 6.18 17.85
C LYS A 183 -0.76 7.43 17.02
N ALA A 184 -1.95 7.49 16.45
CA ALA A 184 -2.48 8.72 15.87
C ALA A 184 -2.99 9.64 17.00
N GLN A 185 -2.14 10.54 17.48
CA GLN A 185 -2.43 11.40 18.64
C GLN A 185 -1.82 12.80 18.51
N PRO A 186 -2.25 13.78 19.32
CA PRO A 186 -1.61 15.09 19.42
C PRO A 186 -0.11 14.98 19.74
N VAL A 187 0.70 15.84 19.10
CA VAL A 187 2.17 15.86 19.32
C VAL A 187 2.53 16.15 20.78
N ILE A 188 1.69 16.90 21.50
CA ILE A 188 1.88 17.18 22.92
C ILE A 188 1.70 15.91 23.76
N GLU A 189 0.66 15.11 23.49
CA GLU A 189 0.45 13.82 24.18
C GLU A 189 1.58 12.83 23.85
N PHE A 190 2.01 12.78 22.59
CA PHE A 190 3.18 12.00 22.18
C PHE A 190 4.44 12.41 22.95
N MET A 191 4.69 13.72 23.11
CA MET A 191 5.81 14.24 23.90
C MET A 191 5.70 13.83 25.37
N CYS A 192 4.51 13.93 25.97
CA CYS A 192 4.28 13.51 27.34
C CYS A 192 4.58 12.02 27.54
N GLU A 193 4.12 11.15 26.62
CA GLU A 193 4.42 9.72 26.65
C GLU A 193 5.92 9.42 26.49
N VAL A 194 6.64 10.18 25.66
CA VAL A 194 8.09 9.98 25.43
C VAL A 194 8.94 10.46 26.60
N LEU A 195 8.52 11.55 27.25
CA LEU A 195 9.26 12.20 28.33
C LEU A 195 8.78 11.78 29.73
N ASP A 196 7.82 10.86 29.81
CA ASP A 196 7.19 10.40 31.05
C ASP A 196 6.58 11.54 31.88
N ILE A 197 6.01 12.54 31.19
CA ILE A 197 5.33 13.70 31.79
C ILE A 197 3.86 13.32 32.02
N ARG A 198 3.42 13.37 33.29
CA ARG A 198 2.04 13.00 33.67
C ARG A 198 1.03 14.10 33.35
N ASP A 199 1.39 15.35 33.61
CA ASP A 199 0.56 16.52 33.34
C ASP A 199 1.39 17.61 32.66
N ILE A 200 0.94 18.04 31.48
CA ILE A 200 1.58 19.12 30.74
C ILE A 200 1.52 20.46 31.50
N GLY A 201 0.53 20.65 32.38
CA GLY A 201 0.40 21.82 33.24
C GLY A 201 1.52 21.96 34.28
N GLU A 202 2.21 20.86 34.61
CA GLU A 202 3.39 20.87 35.47
C GLU A 202 4.64 21.34 34.72
N GLN A 203 4.66 21.20 33.38
CA GLN A 203 5.75 21.63 32.52
C GLN A 203 5.69 23.15 32.25
N ARG A 204 5.84 23.94 33.31
CA ARG A 204 5.86 25.42 33.24
C ARG A 204 7.18 26.00 32.72
N LYS A 205 8.23 25.18 32.72
CA LYS A 205 9.57 25.55 32.23
C LYS A 205 9.80 24.95 30.84
N PRO A 206 10.65 25.59 30.00
CA PRO A 206 11.13 24.98 28.76
C PRO A 206 11.73 23.59 29.02
N LEU A 207 11.69 22.73 27.99
CA LEU A 207 12.35 21.42 28.05
C LEU A 207 13.85 21.60 28.31
N THR A 208 14.39 20.79 29.21
CA THR A 208 15.84 20.68 29.38
C THR A 208 16.49 20.16 28.11
N ASP A 209 17.79 20.42 27.92
CA ASP A 209 18.51 19.93 26.73
C ASP A 209 18.41 18.41 26.57
N SER A 210 18.46 17.67 27.69
CA SER A 210 18.30 16.20 27.69
C SER A 210 16.91 15.77 27.22
N GLN A 211 15.85 16.40 27.73
CA GLN A 211 14.47 16.15 27.29
C GLN A 211 14.28 16.51 25.81
N ARG A 212 14.78 17.67 25.37
CA ARG A 212 14.72 18.09 23.97
C ARG A 212 15.40 17.07 23.07
N VAL A 213 16.62 16.63 23.39
CA VAL A 213 17.34 15.61 22.62
C VAL A 213 16.60 14.26 22.61
N LYS A 214 16.05 13.81 23.76
CA LYS A 214 15.25 12.57 23.85
C LYS A 214 14.03 12.65 22.94
N PHE A 215 13.27 13.73 23.01
CA PHE A 215 12.10 13.95 22.18
C PHE A 215 12.44 14.05 20.70
N THR A 216 13.48 14.81 20.33
CA THR A 216 13.95 14.94 18.94
C THR A 216 14.25 13.59 18.32
N LYS A 217 14.89 12.68 19.06
CA LYS A 217 15.21 11.33 18.57
C LYS A 217 13.96 10.52 18.22
N GLU A 218 12.89 10.69 18.99
CA GLU A 218 11.64 9.94 18.81
C GLU A 218 10.73 10.53 17.72
N ILE A 219 10.63 11.87 17.62
CA ILE A 219 9.74 12.50 16.64
C ILE A 219 10.37 12.70 15.26
N LYS A 220 11.71 12.79 15.17
CA LYS A 220 12.39 13.05 13.90
C LYS A 220 12.10 11.94 12.90
N GLY A 221 11.68 12.33 11.70
CA GLY A 221 11.30 11.43 10.64
C GLY A 221 9.84 10.98 10.70
N LEU A 222 9.09 11.25 11.77
CA LEU A 222 7.66 10.97 11.79
C LEU A 222 6.88 11.96 10.92
N LYS A 223 5.72 11.52 10.43
CA LYS A 223 4.77 12.39 9.74
C LYS A 223 3.79 12.98 10.74
N ILE A 224 3.55 14.28 10.66
CA ILE A 224 2.57 15.02 11.46
C ILE A 224 1.55 15.69 10.54
N GLU A 225 0.37 15.99 11.06
CA GLU A 225 -0.63 16.82 10.40
C GLU A 225 -0.94 18.08 11.21
N ILE A 226 -1.21 19.18 10.52
CA ILE A 226 -1.62 20.43 11.17
C ILE A 226 -3.13 20.46 11.41
N THR A 227 -3.55 21.10 12.50
CA THR A 227 -4.96 21.22 12.89
C THR A 227 -5.45 22.67 12.94
N HIS A 228 -4.58 23.66 12.70
CA HIS A 228 -4.93 25.08 12.83
C HIS A 228 -5.53 25.71 11.56
N CYS A 229 -5.53 25.01 10.42
CA CYS A 229 -6.02 25.52 9.12
C CYS A 229 -7.44 25.01 8.77
N GLY A 230 -8.32 24.84 9.76
CA GLY A 230 -9.71 24.41 9.55
C GLY A 230 -9.80 23.07 8.82
N ALA A 231 -10.42 23.04 7.65
CA ALA A 231 -10.58 21.82 6.84
C ALA A 231 -9.26 21.34 6.19
N MET A 232 -8.24 22.20 6.09
CA MET A 232 -6.95 21.84 5.49
C MET A 232 -6.07 21.07 6.47
N ARG A 233 -5.84 19.77 6.21
CA ARG A 233 -5.05 18.88 7.07
C ARG A 233 -3.67 18.54 6.49
N ARG A 234 -2.85 19.58 6.34
CA ARG A 234 -1.54 19.42 5.69
C ARG A 234 -0.57 18.56 6.46
N LYS A 235 0.08 17.64 5.74
CA LYS A 235 1.03 16.66 6.30
C LYS A 235 2.47 17.07 6.05
N TYR A 236 3.30 16.94 7.08
CA TYR A 236 4.73 17.24 7.05
C TYR A 236 5.54 16.08 7.64
N ARG A 237 6.80 15.96 7.25
CA ARG A 237 7.76 15.08 7.93
C ARG A 237 8.66 15.92 8.82
N VAL A 238 8.72 15.59 10.11
CA VAL A 238 9.55 16.33 11.07
C VAL A 238 11.03 16.09 10.75
N CYS A 239 11.77 17.17 10.49
CA CYS A 239 13.21 17.10 10.22
C CYS A 239 14.05 17.36 11.47
N ASN A 240 13.56 18.19 12.39
CA ASN A 240 14.22 18.53 13.66
C ASN A 240 13.23 19.16 14.65
N VAL A 241 13.69 19.39 15.88
CA VAL A 241 13.00 20.19 16.91
C VAL A 241 13.87 21.42 17.21
N THR A 242 13.24 22.59 17.27
CA THR A 242 13.90 23.88 17.60
C THR A 242 14.30 23.96 19.06
#